data_AF-A0A2I0NCT9-F1
#
_entry.id   AF-A0A2I0NCT9-F1
#
_cell.length_a   1.000
_cell.length_b   1.000
_cell.length_c   1.000
_cell.angle_alpha   90.00
_cell.angle_beta   90.00
_cell.angle_gamma   90.00
#
_symmetry.space_group_name_H-M   'P 1'
#
loop_
_entity.id
_entity.type
_entity.pdbx_description
1 polymer ?
#
loop_
_entity_poly.entity_id
_entity_poly.type
_entity_poly.pdbx_seq_one_letter_code
_entity_poly.pdbx_strand_id
1 'polypeptide(L)'
;KEVAKLDAIEVFYPEHSPRFVEFYLQLVNKYDLIPTGGSDYHGENKPGLALGENFYPIIEDVDITYKDIMNRLQQVRSVYEHSIPLAGN
;
A
#
# COMPACT_ATOMS: atom_id res chain seq x y z
N LYS A 1 1.44 -25.45 5.83
CA LYS A 1 1.41 -24.43 4.77
C LYS A 1 1.41 -23.08 5.46
N GLU A 2 2.47 -22.30 5.33
CA GLU A 2 2.38 -20.89 5.72
C GLU A 2 1.37 -20.21 4.80
N VAL A 3 0.46 -19.46 5.41
CA VAL A 3 -0.52 -18.65 4.68
C VAL A 3 0.14 -17.31 4.46
N ALA A 4 0.32 -16.91 3.19
CA ALA A 4 0.79 -15.57 2.87
C ALA A 4 -0.15 -14.55 3.49
N LYS A 5 0.39 -13.63 4.30
CA LYS A 5 -0.33 -12.48 4.85
C LYS A 5 -0.14 -11.28 3.92
N LEU A 6 -1.15 -10.42 3.87
CA LEU A 6 -1.10 -9.16 3.14
C LEU A 6 -0.75 -8.03 4.12
N ASP A 7 0.15 -7.14 3.72
CA ASP A 7 0.57 -6.00 4.54
C ASP A 7 -0.11 -4.68 4.15
N ALA A 8 -0.48 -4.54 2.88
CA ALA A 8 -0.96 -3.30 2.31
C ALA A 8 -1.95 -3.54 1.16
N ILE A 9 -2.76 -2.52 0.85
CA ILE A 9 -3.70 -2.55 -0.28
C ILE A 9 -3.77 -1.16 -0.94
N GLU A 10 -3.86 -1.15 -2.26
CA GLU A 10 -4.03 0.09 -3.02
C GLU A 10 -5.47 0.59 -2.89
N VAL A 11 -5.62 1.71 -2.20
CA VAL A 11 -6.90 2.39 -1.96
C VAL A 11 -7.07 3.53 -2.96
N PHE A 12 -6.00 4.30 -3.20
CA PHE A 12 -6.04 5.54 -4.00
C PHE A 12 -5.52 5.31 -5.42
N TYR A 13 -6.29 4.56 -6.20
CA TYR A 13 -6.09 4.41 -7.64
C TYR A 13 -6.94 5.45 -8.40
N PRO A 14 -6.42 6.11 -9.46
CA PRO A 14 -7.15 7.16 -10.17
C PRO A 14 -8.53 6.78 -10.70
N GLU A 15 -8.74 5.52 -11.07
CA GLU A 15 -10.02 5.08 -11.61
C GLU A 15 -10.95 4.49 -10.54
N HIS A 16 -10.53 4.48 -9.26
CA HIS A 16 -11.46 4.17 -8.19
C HIS A 16 -12.53 5.26 -8.10
N SER A 17 -13.79 4.83 -8.02
CA SER A 17 -14.86 5.74 -7.61
C SER A 17 -14.75 6.02 -6.11
N PRO A 18 -15.35 7.12 -5.60
CA PRO A 18 -15.40 7.37 -4.15
C PRO A 18 -15.94 6.18 -3.34
N ARG A 19 -16.88 5.43 -3.90
CA ARG A 19 -17.43 4.20 -3.29
C ARG A 19 -16.39 3.09 -3.16
N PHE A 20 -15.50 2.94 -4.14
CA PHE A 20 -14.42 1.95 -4.06
C PHE A 20 -13.40 2.35 -3.01
N VAL A 21 -13.02 3.62 -2.96
CA VAL A 21 -12.13 4.15 -1.93
C VAL A 21 -12.69 3.87 -0.53
N GLU A 22 -13.95 4.21 -0.28
CA GLU A 22 -14.62 3.94 1.00
C GLU A 22 -14.62 2.44 1.35
N PHE A 23 -14.95 1.59 0.39
CA PHE A 23 -14.92 0.14 0.59
C PHE A 23 -13.53 -0.37 0.96
N TYR A 24 -12.47 0.08 0.29
CA TYR A 24 -11.11 -0.36 0.59
C TYR A 24 -10.59 0.19 1.93
N LEU A 25 -10.97 1.41 2.31
CA LEU A 25 -10.69 1.95 3.65
C LEU A 25 -11.34 1.11 4.76
N GLN A 26 -12.54 0.57 4.53
CA GLN A 26 -13.17 -0.37 5.49
C GLN A 26 -12.34 -1.66 5.62
N LEU A 27 -11.75 -2.17 4.54
CA LEU A 27 -10.89 -3.35 4.59
C LEU A 27 -9.57 -3.06 5.31
N VAL A 28 -8.98 -1.90 5.06
CA VAL A 28 -7.78 -1.40 5.74
C VAL A 28 -7.97 -1.44 7.26
N ASN A 29 -9.06 -0.85 7.75
CA ASN A 29 -9.38 -0.84 9.17
C ASN A 29 -9.69 -2.24 9.72
N LYS A 30 -10.40 -3.07 8.94
CA LYS A 30 -10.80 -4.42 9.37
C LYS A 30 -9.61 -5.38 9.51
N TYR A 31 -8.59 -5.22 8.67
CA TYR A 31 -7.49 -6.17 8.54
C TYR A 31 -6.13 -5.62 8.95
N ASP A 32 -6.06 -4.41 9.50
CA ASP A 32 -4.82 -3.72 9.89
C ASP A 32 -3.81 -3.68 8.72
N LEU A 33 -4.30 -3.26 7.56
CA LEU A 33 -3.50 -3.10 6.34
C LEU A 33 -3.04 -1.65 6.20
N ILE A 34 -1.92 -1.45 5.52
CA ILE A 34 -1.49 -0.11 5.12
C ILE A 34 -2.25 0.29 3.83
N PRO A 35 -3.02 1.40 3.82
CA PRO A 35 -3.57 1.97 2.61
C PRO A 35 -2.44 2.58 1.77
N THR A 36 -2.41 2.27 0.49
CA THR A 36 -1.47 2.82 -0.47
C THR A 36 -2.19 3.47 -1.65
N GLY A 37 -1.43 4.14 -2.52
CA GLY A 37 -1.93 4.78 -3.72
C GLY A 37 -0.81 5.01 -4.72
N GLY A 38 -1.20 5.18 -5.97
CA GLY A 38 -0.29 5.45 -7.06
C GLY A 38 -1.05 5.97 -8.26
N SER A 39 -0.43 6.89 -9.02
CA SER A 39 -1.04 7.39 -10.25
C SER A 39 -1.18 6.30 -11.30
N ASP A 40 -0.39 5.22 -11.24
CA ASP A 40 -0.35 4.20 -12.30
C ASP A 40 0.03 4.81 -13.67
N TYR A 41 1.05 5.67 -13.64
CA TYR A 41 1.47 6.46 -14.79
C TYR A 41 2.23 5.62 -15.82
N HIS A 42 1.80 5.71 -17.08
CA HIS A 42 2.37 4.97 -18.21
C HIS A 42 2.73 5.87 -19.42
N GLY A 43 2.83 7.19 -19.22
CA GLY A 43 3.14 8.16 -20.27
C GLY A 43 2.09 8.18 -21.38
N GLU A 44 2.53 8.22 -22.64
CA GLU A 44 1.62 8.30 -23.79
C GLU A 44 0.66 7.11 -23.91
N ASN A 45 0.98 5.97 -23.27
CA ASN A 45 0.09 4.80 -23.25
C ASN A 45 -1.14 4.98 -22.34
N LYS A 46 -1.10 5.95 -21.41
CA LYS A 46 -2.24 6.33 -20.55
C LYS A 46 -2.27 7.87 -20.44
N PRO A 47 -2.67 8.55 -21.52
CA PRO A 47 -2.63 10.01 -21.58
C PRO A 47 -3.66 10.63 -20.63
N GLY A 48 -3.38 11.86 -20.17
CA GLY A 48 -4.28 12.60 -19.28
C GLY A 48 -4.08 12.34 -17.78
N LEU A 49 -2.99 11.67 -17.42
CA LEU A 49 -2.61 11.36 -16.06
C LEU A 49 -1.15 11.80 -15.85
N ALA A 50 -0.88 12.66 -14.87
CA ALA A 50 0.48 13.06 -14.52
C ALA A 50 1.10 12.12 -13.48
N LEU A 51 2.43 12.02 -13.51
CA LEU A 51 3.18 11.24 -12.52
C LEU A 51 2.98 11.83 -11.12
N GLY A 52 2.57 10.99 -10.18
CA GLY A 52 2.34 11.40 -8.78
C GLY A 52 1.09 12.27 -8.59
N GLU A 53 0.23 12.37 -9.61
CA GLU A 53 -1.05 13.05 -9.50
C GLU A 53 -1.98 12.26 -8.57
N ASN A 54 -2.49 12.94 -7.53
CA ASN A 54 -3.46 12.42 -6.58
C ASN A 54 -4.81 13.09 -6.85
N PHE A 55 -5.83 12.28 -7.19
CA PHE A 55 -7.20 12.76 -7.39
C PHE A 55 -8.00 12.89 -6.09
N TYR A 56 -7.41 12.48 -4.97
CA TYR A 56 -8.07 12.46 -3.68
C TYR A 56 -7.54 13.59 -2.80
N PRO A 57 -8.42 14.36 -2.12
CA PRO A 57 -7.98 15.33 -1.13
C PRO A 57 -7.15 14.64 -0.05
N ILE A 58 -6.25 15.39 0.60
CA ILE A 58 -5.51 14.90 1.78
C ILE A 58 -6.53 14.28 2.73
N ILE A 59 -6.42 12.99 2.97
CA ILE A 59 -7.37 12.27 3.80
C ILE A 59 -6.91 12.45 5.24
N GLU A 60 -7.57 13.37 5.93
CA GLU A 60 -7.32 13.65 7.35
C GLU A 60 -7.63 12.42 8.23
N ASP A 61 -8.48 11.51 7.74
CA ASP A 61 -8.92 10.30 8.45
C ASP A 61 -7.97 9.09 8.31
N VAL A 62 -6.87 9.21 7.54
CA VAL A 62 -5.83 8.18 7.47
C VAL A 62 -4.65 8.64 8.29
N ASP A 63 -4.66 8.30 9.59
CA ASP A 63 -3.57 8.58 10.52
C ASP A 63 -2.41 7.58 10.33
N ILE A 64 -1.89 7.52 9.10
CA ILE A 64 -0.73 6.69 8.76
C ILE A 64 0.38 7.60 8.29
N THR A 65 1.47 7.55 9.05
CA THR A 65 2.66 8.34 8.77
C THR A 65 3.65 7.52 7.94
N TYR A 66 4.59 8.22 7.29
CA TYR A 66 5.75 7.58 6.68
C TYR A 66 6.49 6.66 7.66
N LYS A 67 6.50 7.01 8.96
CA LYS A 67 7.14 6.20 10.01
C LYS A 67 6.43 4.85 10.19
N ASP A 68 5.11 4.80 10.10
CA ASP A 68 4.34 3.57 10.23
C ASP A 68 4.62 2.61 9.07
N ILE A 69 4.71 3.15 7.85
CA ILE A 69 5.13 2.40 6.66
C ILE A 69 6.54 1.82 6.86
N MET A 70 7.50 2.66 7.28
CA MET A 70 8.88 2.22 7.49
C MET A 70 9.01 1.18 8.60
N ASN A 71 8.24 1.31 9.69
CA ASN A 71 8.20 0.33 10.77
C ASN A 71 7.68 -1.03 10.27
N ARG A 72 6.60 -1.05 9.47
CA ARG A 72 6.07 -2.30 8.91
C ARG A 72 7.07 -2.95 7.95
N LEU A 73 7.70 -2.16 7.08
CA LEU A 73 8.75 -2.65 6.17
C LEU A 73 9.93 -3.28 6.94
N GLN A 74 10.35 -2.67 8.05
CA GLN A 74 11.40 -3.24 8.92
C GLN A 74 10.96 -4.56 9.57
N GLN A 75 9.73 -4.63 10.08
CA GLN A 75 9.19 -5.88 10.66
C GLN A 75 9.16 -7.01 9.63
N VAL A 76 8.61 -6.75 8.44
CA VAL A 76 8.54 -7.73 7.35
C VAL A 76 9.95 -8.16 6.93
N ARG A 77 10.87 -7.20 6.72
CA ARG A 77 12.28 -7.50 6.39
C ARG A 77 12.95 -8.38 7.44
N SER A 78 12.74 -8.13 8.73
CA SER A 78 13.35 -8.93 9.79
C SER A 78 12.88 -10.39 9.74
N VAL A 79 11.59 -10.62 9.44
CA VAL A 79 11.03 -11.97 9.27
C VAL A 79 11.71 -12.65 8.08
N TYR A 80 11.84 -11.95 6.94
CA TYR A 80 12.53 -12.49 5.78
C TYR A 80 13.99 -12.84 6.08
N GLU A 81 14.76 -11.93 6.69
CA GLU A 81 16.18 -12.16 7.00
C GLU A 81 16.40 -13.34 7.97
N HIS A 82 15.51 -13.56 8.93
CA HIS A 82 15.59 -14.72 9.84
C HIS A 82 15.10 -16.03 9.22
N SER A 83 14.37 -15.96 8.10
CA SER A 83 13.86 -17.14 7.37
C SER A 83 14.78 -17.61 6.25
N ILE A 84 15.82 -16.85 5.90
CA ILE A 84 16.88 -17.30 5.00
C ILE A 84 17.86 -18.14 5.84
N PRO A 85 18.02 -19.44 5.59
CA PRO A 85 19.11 -20.18 6.20
C PRO A 85 20.40 -19.52 5.73
N LEU A 86 21.24 -19.04 6.65
CA LEU A 86 22.61 -18.69 6.32
C LEU A 86 23.19 -19.88 5.56
N ALA A 87 23.43 -19.72 4.26
CA ALA A 87 24.12 -20.72 3.47
C ALA A 87 25.46 -20.93 4.15
N GLY A 88 25.59 -22.07 4.84
CA GLY A 88 26.73 -22.37 5.69
C GLY A 88 28.03 -22.36 4.89
N ASN A 89 29.04 -21.72 5.46
CA ASN A 89 30.44 -22.00 5.16
C ASN A 89 30.90 -23.24 5.94
#